data_AF-A0A846PYS9-F1
#
_entry.id   AF-A0A846PYS9-F1
#
_cell.length_a   1.000
_cell.length_b   1.000
_cell.length_c   1.000
_cell.angle_alpha   90.00
_cell.angle_beta   90.00
_cell.angle_gamma   90.00
#
_symmetry.space_group_name_H-M   'P 1'
#
loop_
_entity.id
_entity.type
_entity.pdbx_description
1 polymer ?
#
loop_
_entity_poly.entity_id
_entity_poly.type
_entity_poly.pdbx_seq_one_letter_code
_entity_poly.pdbx_strand_id
1 'polypeptide(L)'
;VESTGCGCFGGSPKTDEVCDGIDNDCDGTVDDDWFNVGETCGLGMCTGTYVCTEDGSSTVCSGGNPSPEVFDGRDNDCDGIVDNVKGEQMPVCGNGICETGETYENCPQDCEEGPPPVLPGTWILVFVAIIFIIVIVALALTFMK
;
A
#
# COMPACT_ATOMS: atom_id res chain seq x y z
N VAL A 1 -39.52 8.82 13.35
CA VAL A 1 -38.66 9.78 12.62
C VAL A 1 -37.94 10.62 13.64
N GLU A 2 -36.71 10.21 13.97
CA GLU A 2 -35.79 11.02 14.75
C GLU A 2 -35.61 12.36 14.04
N SER A 3 -35.58 13.47 14.79
CA SER A 3 -35.60 14.83 14.24
C SER A 3 -34.37 15.23 13.40
N THR A 4 -33.36 14.37 13.31
CA THR A 4 -32.06 14.68 12.71
C THR A 4 -31.76 13.91 11.42
N GLY A 5 -32.66 13.06 10.93
CA GLY A 5 -32.39 12.22 9.75
C GLY A 5 -33.45 12.22 8.66
N CYS A 6 -34.48 13.07 8.73
CA CYS A 6 -35.57 13.10 7.75
C CYS A 6 -35.93 14.54 7.36
N GLY A 7 -35.89 14.83 6.06
CA GLY A 7 -36.11 16.16 5.47
C GLY A 7 -37.56 16.65 5.54
N CYS A 8 -38.54 15.73 5.65
CA CYS A 8 -39.97 16.08 5.77
C CYS A 8 -40.42 16.41 7.20
N PHE A 9 -39.49 16.49 8.15
CA PHE A 9 -39.82 16.83 9.52
C PHE A 9 -40.61 18.16 9.58
N GLY A 10 -41.71 18.18 10.35
CA GLY A 10 -42.57 19.36 10.45
C GLY A 10 -43.49 19.60 9.23
N GLY A 11 -43.59 18.65 8.30
CA GLY A 11 -44.48 18.76 7.14
C GLY A 11 -43.85 19.46 5.93
N SER A 12 -42.52 19.57 5.89
CA SER A 12 -41.80 20.00 4.68
C SER A 12 -42.13 19.08 3.50
N PRO A 13 -42.18 19.61 2.27
CA PRO A 13 -42.45 18.80 1.08
C PRO A 13 -41.30 17.81 0.82
N LYS A 14 -41.65 16.64 0.28
CA LYS A 14 -40.69 15.66 -0.23
C LYS A 14 -39.94 16.24 -1.44
N THR A 15 -38.65 15.99 -1.53
CA THR A 15 -37.83 16.32 -2.70
C THR A 15 -37.12 15.07 -3.21
N ASP A 16 -36.54 15.15 -4.41
CA ASP A 16 -35.66 14.08 -4.92
C ASP A 16 -34.48 13.88 -3.96
N GLU A 17 -33.99 12.65 -3.87
CA GLU A 17 -32.84 12.32 -3.03
C GLU A 17 -31.56 13.01 -3.50
N VAL A 18 -30.78 13.44 -2.51
CA VAL A 18 -29.42 13.94 -2.68
C VAL A 18 -28.55 13.28 -1.63
N CYS A 19 -27.27 13.09 -1.94
CA CYS A 19 -26.34 12.41 -1.05
C CYS A 19 -25.84 13.40 0.03
N ASP A 20 -26.69 13.73 0.99
CA ASP A 20 -26.44 14.72 2.05
C ASP A 20 -26.61 14.17 3.48
N GLY A 21 -26.88 12.87 3.62
CA GLY A 21 -27.10 12.21 4.90
C GLY A 21 -28.50 12.42 5.45
N ILE A 22 -29.45 12.89 4.63
CA ILE A 22 -30.85 13.12 5.00
C ILE A 22 -31.76 12.32 4.07
N ASP A 23 -32.83 11.74 4.64
CA ASP A 23 -33.94 11.15 3.89
C ASP A 23 -34.85 12.30 3.38
N ASN A 24 -34.61 12.75 2.15
CA ASN A 24 -35.21 13.92 1.51
C ASN A 24 -36.60 13.62 0.92
N ASP A 25 -36.76 12.40 0.44
CA ASP A 25 -38.00 11.91 -0.15
C ASP A 25 -38.91 11.26 0.91
N CYS A 26 -38.38 10.99 2.10
CA CYS A 26 -39.08 10.50 3.28
C CYS A 26 -39.73 9.14 3.06
N ASP A 27 -38.99 8.24 2.43
CA ASP A 27 -39.36 6.83 2.23
C ASP A 27 -38.84 5.91 3.35
N GLY A 28 -37.96 6.43 4.21
CA GLY A 28 -37.38 5.73 5.36
C GLY A 28 -35.96 5.23 5.14
N THR A 29 -35.35 5.54 4.01
CA THR A 29 -33.95 5.27 3.68
C THR A 29 -33.21 6.57 3.43
N VAL A 30 -31.97 6.69 3.92
CA VAL A 30 -31.14 7.89 3.77
C VAL A 30 -30.20 7.68 2.59
N ASP A 31 -30.05 8.71 1.75
CA ASP A 31 -29.19 8.69 0.55
C ASP A 31 -29.46 7.44 -0.32
N ASP A 32 -30.74 7.24 -0.65
CA ASP A 32 -31.30 6.15 -1.46
C ASP A 32 -31.08 6.40 -2.99
N ASP A 33 -31.86 5.81 -3.91
CA ASP A 33 -31.97 6.25 -5.29
C ASP A 33 -30.62 6.28 -6.03
N TRP A 34 -29.98 5.11 -6.03
CA TRP A 34 -28.75 4.82 -6.80
C TRP A 34 -27.44 5.33 -6.21
N PHE A 35 -27.44 5.94 -5.02
CA PHE A 35 -26.20 6.33 -4.34
C PHE A 35 -25.45 5.12 -3.72
N ASN A 36 -26.13 4.02 -3.37
CA ASN A 36 -25.52 2.81 -2.80
C ASN A 36 -24.60 3.10 -1.59
N VAL A 37 -24.88 4.16 -0.82
CA VAL A 37 -24.00 4.62 0.26
C VAL A 37 -23.77 3.49 1.27
N GLY A 38 -22.51 3.21 1.58
CA GLY A 38 -22.13 2.14 2.49
C GLY A 38 -22.06 0.74 1.86
N GLU A 39 -22.48 0.55 0.60
CA GLU A 39 -22.22 -0.69 -0.12
C GLU A 39 -20.74 -0.81 -0.49
N THR A 40 -20.25 -2.05 -0.57
CA THR A 40 -18.85 -2.33 -0.94
C THR A 40 -18.60 -2.05 -2.41
N CYS A 41 -17.45 -1.44 -2.71
CA CYS A 41 -17.01 -1.11 -4.06
C CYS A 41 -15.53 -1.44 -4.25
N GLY A 42 -15.09 -1.49 -5.51
CA GLY A 42 -13.70 -1.75 -5.89
C GLY A 42 -13.27 -3.21 -5.73
N LEU A 43 -12.06 -3.52 -6.22
CA LEU A 43 -11.44 -4.84 -6.17
C LEU A 43 -10.05 -4.75 -5.53
N GLY A 44 -9.62 -5.84 -4.90
CA GLY A 44 -8.27 -5.96 -4.35
C GLY A 44 -7.92 -4.84 -3.37
N MET A 45 -6.85 -4.11 -3.66
CA MET A 45 -6.39 -2.99 -2.83
C MET A 45 -7.27 -1.74 -2.96
N CYS A 46 -8.07 -1.63 -4.02
CA CYS A 46 -9.07 -0.57 -4.19
C CYS A 46 -10.42 -0.92 -3.55
N THR A 47 -10.53 -1.98 -2.75
CA THR A 47 -11.79 -2.25 -2.04
C THR A 47 -12.08 -1.16 -1.01
N GLY A 48 -13.32 -0.66 -1.02
CA GLY A 48 -13.83 0.32 -0.08
C GLY A 48 -15.35 0.31 -0.03
N THR A 49 -15.94 1.45 0.33
CA THR A 49 -17.39 1.66 0.36
C THR A 49 -17.78 2.89 -0.44
N TYR A 50 -18.96 2.90 -1.05
CA TYR A 50 -19.48 4.11 -1.68
C TYR A 50 -19.74 5.18 -0.62
N VAL A 51 -19.24 6.39 -0.90
CA VAL A 51 -19.41 7.59 -0.09
C VAL A 51 -19.85 8.75 -0.97
N CYS A 52 -20.61 9.70 -0.41
CA CYS A 52 -21.06 10.89 -1.14
C CYS A 52 -19.88 11.73 -1.65
N THR A 53 -20.03 12.29 -2.85
CA THR A 53 -19.17 13.36 -3.33
C THR A 53 -19.42 14.64 -2.54
N GLU A 54 -18.44 15.55 -2.53
CA GLU A 54 -18.52 16.79 -1.74
C GLU A 54 -19.70 17.70 -2.15
N ASP A 55 -20.14 17.60 -3.40
CA ASP A 55 -21.30 18.33 -3.93
C ASP A 55 -22.64 17.61 -3.70
N GLY A 56 -22.64 16.41 -3.08
CA GLY A 56 -23.83 15.62 -2.77
C GLY A 56 -24.58 15.07 -3.99
N SER A 57 -24.00 15.16 -5.19
CA SER A 57 -24.68 14.81 -6.45
C SER A 57 -24.45 13.36 -6.89
N SER A 58 -23.46 12.68 -6.32
CA SER A 58 -23.09 11.32 -6.70
C SER A 58 -22.32 10.63 -5.57
N THR A 59 -21.91 9.38 -5.80
CA THR A 59 -21.01 8.65 -4.91
C THR A 59 -19.70 8.28 -5.59
N VAL A 60 -18.63 8.26 -4.80
CA VAL A 60 -17.31 7.78 -5.18
C VAL A 60 -16.95 6.58 -4.30
N CYS A 61 -16.17 5.64 -4.83
CA CYS A 61 -15.62 4.56 -4.02
C CYS A 61 -14.53 5.13 -3.09
N SER A 62 -14.63 4.84 -1.79
CA SER A 62 -13.62 5.26 -0.82
C SER A 62 -12.31 4.47 -0.94
N GLY A 63 -12.39 3.28 -1.55
CA GLY A 63 -11.21 2.49 -1.91
C GLY A 63 -10.46 3.23 -2.99
N GLY A 64 -9.14 3.37 -2.82
CA GLY A 64 -8.31 4.30 -3.58
C GLY A 64 -8.52 4.22 -5.10
N ASN A 65 -8.23 5.32 -5.80
CA ASN A 65 -8.36 5.33 -7.25
C ASN A 65 -7.36 4.34 -7.88
N PRO A 66 -7.78 3.58 -8.91
CA PRO A 66 -6.86 2.73 -9.66
C PRO A 66 -5.75 3.60 -10.27
N SER A 67 -4.54 3.08 -10.20
CA SER A 67 -3.31 3.69 -10.71
C SER A 67 -2.64 2.72 -11.68
N PRO A 68 -1.75 3.17 -12.58
CA PRO A 68 -1.05 2.25 -13.48
C PRO A 68 -0.32 1.16 -12.70
N GLU A 69 -0.43 -0.06 -13.21
CA GLU A 69 0.22 -1.22 -12.62
C GLU A 69 1.75 -1.08 -12.60
N VAL A 70 2.36 -1.64 -11.55
CA VAL A 70 3.81 -1.74 -11.36
C VAL A 70 4.12 -3.12 -10.79
N PHE A 71 5.35 -3.60 -10.93
CA PHE A 71 5.78 -4.90 -10.39
C PHE A 71 6.08 -4.84 -8.88
N ASP A 72 5.08 -4.49 -8.07
CA ASP A 72 5.21 -4.38 -6.61
C ASP A 72 4.47 -5.49 -5.83
N GLY A 73 3.93 -6.49 -6.54
CA GLY A 73 3.20 -7.61 -5.94
C GLY A 73 1.80 -7.24 -5.46
N ARG A 74 1.29 -6.06 -5.85
CA ARG A 74 -0.05 -5.56 -5.53
C ARG A 74 -0.86 -5.41 -6.83
N ASP A 75 -2.14 -5.13 -6.70
CA ASP A 75 -3.05 -4.88 -7.82
C ASP A 75 -3.36 -3.38 -7.76
N ASN A 76 -2.59 -2.59 -8.50
CA ASN A 76 -2.59 -1.13 -8.42
C ASN A 76 -3.62 -0.52 -9.36
N ASP A 77 -3.92 -1.19 -10.47
CA ASP A 77 -4.97 -0.80 -11.41
C ASP A 77 -6.34 -1.43 -11.11
N CYS A 78 -6.38 -2.33 -10.13
CA CYS A 78 -7.58 -2.88 -9.51
C CYS A 78 -8.49 -3.62 -10.49
N ASP A 79 -7.89 -4.28 -11.47
CA ASP A 79 -8.58 -5.13 -12.44
C ASP A 79 -8.66 -6.61 -12.02
N GLY A 80 -8.14 -6.93 -10.83
CA GLY A 80 -8.18 -8.25 -10.21
C GLY A 80 -6.99 -9.14 -10.59
N ILE A 81 -6.01 -8.62 -11.33
CA ILE A 81 -4.80 -9.33 -11.74
C ILE A 81 -3.58 -8.56 -11.24
N VAL A 82 -2.88 -9.13 -10.25
CA VAL A 82 -1.62 -8.60 -9.72
C VAL A 82 -0.54 -8.55 -10.82
N ASP A 83 0.22 -7.46 -10.86
CA ASP A 83 1.43 -7.24 -11.68
C ASP A 83 1.21 -7.37 -13.20
N ASN A 84 0.03 -6.99 -13.71
CA ASN A 84 -0.38 -7.13 -15.11
C ASN A 84 -0.06 -5.93 -16.04
N VAL A 85 1.12 -5.31 -15.88
CA VAL A 85 1.53 -4.08 -16.59
C VAL A 85 1.21 -4.11 -18.11
N LYS A 86 0.33 -3.20 -18.54
CA LYS A 86 -0.14 -3.14 -19.93
C LYS A 86 0.99 -2.70 -20.87
N GLY A 87 1.41 -3.60 -21.76
CA GLY A 87 2.38 -3.33 -22.82
C GLY A 87 3.83 -3.65 -22.45
N GLU A 88 4.07 -4.17 -21.24
CA GLU A 88 5.37 -4.70 -20.82
C GLU A 88 5.22 -6.20 -20.51
N GLN A 89 6.27 -6.98 -20.80
CA GLN A 89 6.29 -8.37 -20.34
C GLN A 89 6.68 -8.36 -18.87
N MET A 90 5.98 -9.14 -18.04
CA MET A 90 6.44 -9.44 -16.69
C MET A 90 7.92 -9.83 -16.74
N PRO A 91 8.81 -9.19 -15.95
CA PRO A 91 10.14 -9.69 -15.70
C PRO A 91 10.03 -11.18 -15.31
N VAL A 92 10.78 -12.03 -15.99
CA VAL A 92 10.63 -13.48 -15.80
C VAL A 92 11.58 -13.91 -14.71
N CYS A 93 11.06 -13.96 -13.49
CA CYS A 93 11.83 -14.47 -12.37
C CYS A 93 12.31 -15.91 -12.61
N GLY A 94 13.57 -16.17 -12.27
CA GLY A 94 14.26 -17.45 -12.46
C GLY A 94 15.00 -17.57 -13.79
N ASN A 95 15.22 -16.47 -14.51
CA ASN A 95 16.03 -16.44 -15.73
C ASN A 95 17.51 -16.10 -15.46
N GLY A 96 17.85 -15.73 -14.21
CA GLY A 96 19.19 -15.41 -13.75
C GLY A 96 19.68 -14.00 -14.08
N ILE A 97 18.78 -13.09 -14.49
CA ILE A 97 19.08 -11.69 -14.82
C ILE A 97 18.18 -10.79 -13.98
N CYS A 98 18.77 -9.99 -13.08
CA CYS A 98 18.02 -8.98 -12.34
C CYS A 98 17.60 -7.83 -13.27
N GLU A 99 16.34 -7.84 -13.69
CA GLU A 99 15.75 -6.91 -14.67
C GLU A 99 15.23 -5.63 -14.00
N THR A 100 15.00 -4.58 -14.79
CA THR A 100 14.43 -3.34 -14.24
C THR A 100 12.97 -3.57 -13.87
N GLY A 101 12.65 -3.48 -12.58
CA GLY A 101 11.34 -3.86 -12.04
C GLY A 101 11.41 -5.07 -11.11
N GLU A 102 12.51 -5.82 -11.15
CA GLU A 102 12.79 -6.86 -10.17
C GLU A 102 13.49 -6.27 -8.93
N THR A 103 13.11 -6.79 -7.77
CA THR A 103 13.63 -6.48 -6.46
C THR A 103 13.88 -7.81 -5.73
N TYR A 104 14.67 -7.78 -4.66
CA TYR A 104 14.81 -8.97 -3.82
C TYR A 104 13.46 -9.46 -3.24
N GLU A 105 12.50 -8.55 -3.03
CA GLU A 105 11.19 -8.92 -2.47
C GLU A 105 10.29 -9.63 -3.48
N ASN A 106 10.31 -9.23 -4.76
CA ASN A 106 9.45 -9.83 -5.79
C ASN A 106 10.15 -10.94 -6.61
N CYS A 107 11.49 -10.95 -6.70
CA CYS A 107 12.28 -11.98 -7.38
C CYS A 107 13.65 -12.23 -6.71
N PRO A 108 13.68 -12.92 -5.56
CA PRO A 108 14.93 -13.23 -4.86
C PRO A 108 15.83 -14.22 -5.61
N GLN A 109 15.31 -14.91 -6.63
CA GLN A 109 16.08 -15.87 -7.45
C GLN A 109 17.03 -15.18 -8.42
N ASP A 110 16.66 -14.00 -8.94
CA ASP A 110 17.46 -13.29 -9.93
C ASP A 110 18.10 -12.01 -9.34
N CYS A 111 17.47 -11.40 -8.35
CA CYS A 111 18.00 -10.26 -7.60
C CYS A 111 18.36 -10.69 -6.17
N GLU A 112 19.54 -11.26 -5.95
CA GLU A 112 20.04 -11.49 -4.59
C GLU A 112 20.16 -10.15 -3.83
N GLU A 113 19.91 -10.14 -2.51
CA GLU A 113 20.28 -8.99 -1.67
C GLU A 113 21.73 -8.64 -1.99
N GLY A 114 21.94 -7.49 -2.64
CA GLY A 114 23.29 -7.00 -2.89
C GLY A 114 24.08 -7.07 -1.58
N PRO A 115 25.38 -7.39 -1.63
CA PRO A 115 26.16 -7.65 -0.42
C PRO A 115 25.88 -6.55 0.60
N PRO A 116 25.53 -6.90 1.86
CA PRO A 116 25.07 -5.94 2.84
C PRO A 116 26.07 -4.78 2.90
N PRO A 117 25.62 -3.52 3.05
CA PRO A 117 26.53 -2.39 3.10
C PRO A 117 27.58 -2.70 4.14
N VAL A 118 28.85 -2.82 3.69
CA VAL A 118 29.97 -3.06 4.58
C VAL A 118 29.99 -1.91 5.58
N LEU A 119 29.48 -2.16 6.79
CA LEU A 119 29.41 -1.15 7.82
C LEU A 119 30.83 -0.59 8.00
N PRO A 120 31.03 0.75 8.04
CA PRO A 120 32.35 1.37 8.09
C PRO A 120 33.21 0.94 9.31
N GLY A 121 32.64 0.17 10.25
CA GLY A 121 33.29 -0.38 11.42
C GLY A 121 33.94 -1.76 11.27
N THR A 122 33.80 -2.47 10.14
CA THR A 122 34.43 -3.80 9.99
C THR A 122 35.96 -3.72 9.98
N TRP A 123 36.53 -2.64 9.44
CA TRP A 123 37.97 -2.36 9.51
C TRP A 123 38.44 -2.10 10.94
N ILE A 124 37.62 -1.45 11.78
CA ILE A 124 37.98 -1.17 13.18
C ILE A 124 38.17 -2.48 13.95
N LEU A 125 37.30 -3.47 13.74
CA LEU A 125 37.44 -4.78 14.39
C LEU A 125 38.69 -5.53 13.92
N VAL A 126 39.03 -5.43 12.63
CA VAL A 126 40.28 -6.00 12.08
C VAL A 126 41.50 -5.31 12.68
N PHE A 127 41.52 -3.98 12.77
CA PHE A 127 42.63 -3.23 13.36
C PHE A 127 42.79 -3.50 14.87
N VAL A 128 41.68 -3.57 15.62
CA VAL A 128 41.71 -3.90 17.06
C VAL A 128 42.23 -5.32 17.27
N ALA A 129 41.82 -6.29 16.45
CA ALA A 129 42.33 -7.66 16.52
C ALA A 129 43.83 -7.73 16.21
N ILE A 130 44.32 -7.01 15.19
CA ILE A 130 45.74 -6.95 14.85
C ILE A 130 46.54 -6.33 15.99
N ILE A 131 46.10 -5.21 16.57
CA ILE A 131 46.77 -4.56 17.70
C ILE A 131 46.82 -5.50 18.90
N PHE A 132 45.72 -6.19 19.21
CA PHE A 132 45.67 -7.14 20.31
C PHE A 132 46.65 -8.31 20.12
N ILE A 133 46.74 -8.86 18.90
CA ILE A 133 47.73 -9.90 18.55
C ILE A 133 49.16 -9.37 18.72
N ILE A 134 49.45 -8.14 18.25
CA ILE A 134 50.78 -7.52 18.40
C ILE A 134 51.14 -7.35 19.88
N VAL A 135 50.20 -6.90 20.71
CA VAL A 135 50.41 -6.75 22.17
C VAL A 135 50.67 -8.11 22.83
N ILE A 136 49.91 -9.15 22.47
CA ILE A 136 50.13 -10.51 22.99
C ILE A 136 51.52 -11.03 22.59
N VAL A 137 51.91 -10.87 21.32
CA VAL A 137 53.21 -11.31 20.82
C VAL A 137 54.34 -10.55 21.51
N ALA A 138 54.21 -9.23 21.67
CA ALA A 138 55.19 -8.41 22.38
C ALA A 138 55.35 -8.84 23.84
N LEU A 139 54.25 -9.06 24.56
CA LEU A 139 54.29 -9.56 25.93
C LEU A 139 54.94 -10.95 26.01
N ALA A 140 54.55 -11.89 25.14
CA ALA A 140 55.15 -13.21 25.10
C ALA A 140 56.68 -13.15 24.84
N LEU A 141 57.14 -12.28 23.95
CA LEU A 141 58.56 -12.07 23.68
C LEU A 141 59.31 -11.48 24.88
N THR A 142 58.66 -10.63 25.70
CA THR A 142 59.26 -10.11 26.94
C THR A 142 59.39 -11.16 28.05
N PHE A 143 58.53 -12.18 28.07
CA PHE A 143 58.59 -13.28 29.05
C PHE A 143 59.56 -14.42 28.66
N MET A 144 59.99 -14.47 27.40
CA MET A 144 60.96 -15.45 26.88
C MET A 144 62.43 -14.96 26.94
N LYS A 145 62.68 -13.77 27.47
CA LYS A 145 64.01 -13.17 27.66
C LYS A 145 64.47 -13.31 29.11
#